data_AF-A0A3A8RCU9-F1
#
_entry.id   AF-A0A3A8RCU9-F1
#
_cell.length_a   1.000
_cell.length_b   1.000
_cell.length_c   1.000
_cell.angle_alpha   90.00
_cell.angle_beta   90.00
_cell.angle_gamma   90.00
#
_symmetry.space_group_name_H-M   'P 1'
#
loop_
_entity.id
_entity.type
_entity.pdbx_description
1 polymer ?
#
loop_
_entity_poly.entity_id
_entity_poly.type
_entity_poly.pdbx_seq_one_letter_code
_entity_poly.pdbx_strand_id
1 'polypeptide(L)'
;MMQALYAVGLRARRDASFRDSTRLRATVLRTAPLLEQGWRSMYEWLSLLEHRLTGTFEWSYSKACIQRSAWEFFRELYMDTSLQEFVLGMTGELVDDVLRQVADFEGFAPDASVPLGIPASHWWWWAPDAPPAHRADR
;
A
#
# COMPACT_ATOMS: atom_id res chain seq x y z
N MET A 1 -3.84 -0.63 12.11
CA MET A 1 -4.61 -0.89 10.88
C MET A 1 -3.72 -1.15 9.68
N MET A 2 -2.86 -0.22 9.26
CA MET A 2 -2.04 -0.39 8.04
C MET A 2 -1.08 -1.57 8.05
N GLN A 3 -0.47 -1.89 9.19
CA GLN A 3 0.38 -3.06 9.27
C GLN A 3 -0.39 -4.37 9.01
N ALA A 4 -1.67 -4.42 9.40
CA ALA A 4 -2.54 -5.55 9.10
C ALA A 4 -2.95 -5.57 7.62
N LEU A 5 -3.31 -4.42 7.03
CA LEU A 5 -3.61 -4.31 5.60
C LEU A 5 -2.41 -4.71 4.74
N TYR A 6 -1.23 -4.21 5.09
CA TYR A 6 0.03 -4.59 4.49
C TYR A 6 0.27 -6.10 4.56
N ALA A 7 0.13 -6.70 5.76
CA ALA A 7 0.33 -8.13 5.95
C ALA A 7 -0.69 -8.97 5.18
N VAL A 8 -1.96 -8.55 5.12
CA VAL A 8 -3.02 -9.22 4.37
C VAL A 8 -2.75 -9.15 2.87
N GLY A 9 -2.44 -7.97 2.34
CA GLY A 9 -2.11 -7.79 0.92
C GLY A 9 -0.88 -8.60 0.51
N LEU A 10 0.18 -8.53 1.31
CA LEU A 10 1.40 -9.31 1.06
C LEU A 10 1.15 -10.82 1.13
N ARG A 11 0.30 -11.29 2.06
CA ARG A 11 -0.10 -12.70 2.11
C ARG A 11 -0.92 -13.08 0.89
N ALA A 12 -1.88 -12.27 0.46
CA ALA A 12 -2.68 -12.52 -0.74
C ALA A 12 -1.82 -12.59 -2.02
N ARG A 13 -0.69 -11.88 -2.08
CA ARG A 13 0.27 -12.00 -3.19
C ARG A 13 1.09 -13.29 -3.16
N ARG A 14 1.40 -13.80 -1.96
CA ARG A 14 2.21 -15.03 -1.79
C ARG A 14 1.41 -16.33 -1.85
N ASP A 15 0.12 -16.28 -1.52
CA ASP A 15 -0.72 -17.44 -1.31
C ASP A 15 -2.04 -17.28 -2.07
N ALA A 16 -2.11 -17.89 -3.27
CA ALA A 16 -3.31 -17.88 -4.11
C ALA A 16 -4.51 -18.52 -3.40
N SER A 17 -4.31 -19.54 -2.56
CA SER A 17 -5.40 -20.17 -1.82
C SER A 17 -6.01 -19.22 -0.79
N PHE A 18 -5.18 -18.38 -0.17
CA PHE A 18 -5.63 -17.33 0.74
C PHE A 18 -6.32 -16.19 -0.02
N ARG A 19 -5.72 -15.72 -1.12
CA ARG A 19 -6.29 -14.69 -2.00
C ARG A 19 -7.68 -15.04 -2.50
N ASP A 20 -7.82 -16.27 -2.98
CA ASP A 20 -9.05 -16.77 -3.60
C ASP A 20 -10.02 -17.37 -2.57
N SER A 21 -9.68 -17.26 -1.27
CA SER A 21 -10.51 -17.82 -0.20
C SER A 21 -11.84 -17.07 -0.05
N THR A 22 -12.92 -17.84 0.09
CA THR A 22 -14.24 -17.33 0.45
C THR A 22 -14.22 -16.58 1.79
N ARG A 23 -13.32 -16.94 2.71
CA ARG A 23 -13.16 -16.26 4.00
C ARG A 23 -12.63 -14.82 3.85
N LEU A 24 -11.61 -14.62 3.00
CA LEU A 24 -11.09 -13.27 2.73
C LEU A 24 -12.16 -12.42 2.05
N ARG A 25 -12.78 -12.96 0.99
CA ARG A 25 -13.87 -12.29 0.27
C ARG A 25 -15.03 -11.92 1.19
N ALA A 26 -15.50 -12.83 2.02
CA ALA A 26 -16.59 -12.57 2.97
C ALA A 26 -16.21 -11.51 4.02
N THR A 27 -14.94 -11.46 4.41
CA THR A 27 -14.45 -10.42 5.33
C THR A 27 -14.48 -9.06 4.66
N VAL A 28 -13.91 -8.94 3.47
CA VAL A 28 -13.89 -7.70 2.66
C VAL A 28 -15.30 -7.18 2.42
N LEU A 29 -16.23 -8.03 1.98
CA LEU A 29 -17.62 -7.64 1.73
C LEU A 29 -18.34 -7.20 3.00
N ARG A 30 -18.06 -7.83 4.15
CA ARG A 30 -18.67 -7.46 5.43
C ARG A 30 -18.12 -6.13 5.97
N THR A 31 -16.85 -5.81 5.72
CA THR A 31 -16.21 -4.61 6.26
C THR A 31 -16.38 -3.38 5.37
N ALA A 32 -16.60 -3.55 4.06
CA ALA A 32 -16.72 -2.42 3.13
C ALA A 32 -17.79 -1.38 3.56
N PRO A 33 -19.04 -1.76 3.95
CA PRO A 33 -20.04 -0.78 4.36
C PRO A 33 -19.73 -0.09 5.69
N LEU A 34 -18.98 -0.75 6.58
CA LEU A 34 -18.56 -0.18 7.86
C LEU A 34 -17.48 0.88 7.66
N LEU A 35 -16.54 0.59 6.75
CA LEU A 35 -15.50 1.52 6.35
C LEU A 35 -16.11 2.71 5.59
N GLU A 36 -17.10 2.47 4.74
CA GLU A 36 -17.84 3.52 4.02
C GLU A 36 -18.48 4.53 4.99
N GLN A 37 -19.06 4.06 6.10
CA GLN A 37 -19.57 4.94 7.16
C GLN A 37 -18.46 5.75 7.87
N GLY A 38 -17.24 5.21 7.89
CA GLY A 38 -16.05 5.84 8.46
C GLY A 38 -15.18 6.59 7.45
N TRP A 39 -15.69 6.91 6.24
CA TRP A 39 -14.89 7.45 5.14
C TRP A 39 -14.13 8.73 5.48
N ARG A 40 -14.72 9.61 6.32
CA ARG A 40 -14.02 10.83 6.80
C ARG A 40 -12.76 10.50 7.56
N SER A 41 -12.84 9.55 8.50
CA SER A 41 -11.68 9.10 9.27
C SER A 41 -10.65 8.39 8.39
N MET A 42 -11.10 7.68 7.34
CA MET A 42 -10.18 7.11 6.35
C MET A 42 -9.47 8.20 5.54
N TYR A 43 -10.21 9.24 5.10
CA TYR A 43 -9.65 10.37 4.36
C TYR A 43 -8.68 11.18 5.21
N GLU A 44 -9.05 11.54 6.44
CA GLU A 44 -8.16 12.21 7.39
C GLU A 44 -6.91 11.40 7.67
N TRP A 45 -7.04 10.07 7.79
CA TRP A 45 -5.88 9.20 7.95
C TRP A 45 -4.94 9.23 6.74
N LEU A 46 -5.47 9.28 5.51
CA LEU A 46 -4.68 9.43 4.29
C LEU A 46 -3.98 10.78 4.22
N SER A 47 -4.71 11.87 4.48
CA SER A 47 -4.12 13.21 4.54
C SER A 47 -3.05 13.31 5.63
N LEU A 48 -3.22 12.62 6.75
CA LEU A 48 -2.18 12.52 7.78
C LEU A 48 -0.97 11.69 7.32
N LEU A 49 -1.15 10.66 6.50
CA LEU A 49 -0.05 9.92 5.89
C LEU A 49 0.72 10.83 4.93
N GLU A 50 0.04 11.51 4.02
CA GLU A 50 0.62 12.51 3.12
C GLU A 50 1.39 13.59 3.90
N HIS A 51 0.78 14.14 4.96
CA HIS A 51 1.41 15.14 5.80
C HIS A 51 2.65 14.61 6.55
N ARG A 52 2.58 13.38 7.06
CA ARG A 52 3.73 12.72 7.71
C ARG A 52 4.88 12.46 6.75
N LEU A 53 4.56 12.17 5.49
CA LEU A 53 5.56 11.96 4.46
C LEU A 53 6.17 13.29 3.96
N THR A 54 5.45 14.41 4.06
CA THR A 54 5.93 15.75 3.61
C THR A 54 6.64 16.57 4.70
N GLY A 55 6.57 16.15 5.98
CA GLY A 55 7.14 16.86 7.12
C GLY A 55 8.61 16.51 7.42
N THR A 56 9.21 17.18 8.42
CA THR A 56 10.57 16.89 8.93
C THR A 56 10.60 15.57 9.72
N PHE A 57 11.46 14.64 9.31
CA PHE A 57 11.34 13.18 9.52
C PHE A 57 11.89 12.59 10.84
N GLU A 58 11.24 11.52 11.30
CA GLU A 58 11.81 10.41 12.10
C GLU A 58 11.45 9.02 11.47
N TRP A 59 11.36 8.91 10.14
CA TRP A 59 10.91 7.68 9.48
C TRP A 59 11.88 7.25 8.37
N SER A 60 12.30 5.98 8.39
CA SER A 60 13.12 5.42 7.31
C SER A 60 12.31 5.21 6.02
N TYR A 61 12.98 5.28 4.88
CA TYR A 61 12.39 5.03 3.56
C TYR A 61 11.59 3.72 3.49
N SER A 62 12.09 2.62 4.06
CA SER A 62 11.37 1.35 4.11
C SER A 62 10.03 1.43 4.87
N LYS A 63 9.90 2.26 5.91
CA LYS A 63 8.61 2.47 6.60
C LYS A 63 7.63 3.19 5.69
N ALA A 64 8.08 4.17 4.91
CA ALA A 64 7.26 4.87 3.93
C ALA A 64 6.77 3.89 2.84
N CYS A 65 7.65 3.02 2.34
CA CYS A 65 7.32 1.96 1.39
C CYS A 65 6.23 1.00 1.92
N ILE A 66 6.31 0.63 3.21
CA ILE A 66 5.30 -0.21 3.86
C ILE A 66 3.93 0.49 3.86
N GLN A 67 3.86 1.78 4.25
CA GLN A 67 2.58 2.49 4.27
C GLN A 67 1.99 2.64 2.87
N ARG A 68 2.82 3.00 1.89
CA ARG A 68 2.38 3.15 0.50
C ARG A 68 1.86 1.84 -0.10
N SER A 69 2.51 0.71 0.25
CA SER A 69 2.04 -0.62 -0.13
C SER A 69 0.77 -1.04 0.58
N ALA A 70 0.64 -0.73 1.87
CA ALA A 70 -0.57 -1.00 2.64
C ALA A 70 -1.77 -0.28 2.03
N TRP A 71 -1.55 0.94 1.53
CA TRP A 71 -2.55 1.71 0.81
C TRP A 71 -2.90 1.10 -0.54
N GLU A 72 -1.93 0.74 -1.37
CA GLU A 72 -2.24 0.10 -2.67
C GLU A 72 -3.01 -1.21 -2.47
N PHE A 73 -2.58 -2.04 -1.52
CA PHE A 73 -3.31 -3.26 -1.17
C PHE A 73 -4.73 -3.00 -0.67
N PHE A 74 -4.96 -1.91 0.05
CA PHE A 74 -6.32 -1.53 0.44
C PHE A 74 -7.17 -1.19 -0.79
N ARG A 75 -6.65 -0.41 -1.73
CA ARG A 75 -7.36 -0.08 -2.98
C ARG A 75 -7.72 -1.34 -3.75
N GLU A 76 -6.76 -2.23 -3.95
CA GLU A 76 -6.96 -3.50 -4.65
C GLU A 76 -7.98 -4.41 -3.96
N LEU A 77 -7.90 -4.56 -2.63
CA LEU A 77 -8.78 -5.44 -1.87
C LEU A 77 -10.24 -4.98 -1.90
N TYR A 78 -10.48 -3.67 -1.95
CA TYR A 78 -11.82 -3.09 -1.84
C TYR A 78 -12.38 -2.53 -3.16
N MET A 79 -11.63 -2.67 -4.27
CA MET A 79 -12.03 -2.18 -5.59
C MET A 79 -13.40 -2.71 -6.05
N ASP A 80 -13.70 -3.98 -5.76
CA ASP A 80 -14.95 -4.63 -6.18
C ASP A 80 -16.02 -4.62 -5.07
N THR A 81 -16.06 -3.56 -4.26
CA THR A 81 -17.00 -3.42 -3.13
C THR A 81 -17.75 -2.09 -3.18
N SER A 82 -18.62 -1.82 -2.20
CA SER A 82 -19.28 -0.51 -2.09
C SER A 82 -18.32 0.68 -1.91
N LEU A 83 -17.05 0.41 -1.58
CA LEU A 83 -15.99 1.42 -1.49
C LEU A 83 -15.35 1.79 -2.83
N GLN A 84 -15.77 1.21 -3.96
CA GLN A 84 -15.13 1.40 -5.26
C GLN A 84 -14.88 2.88 -5.58
N GLU A 85 -15.92 3.73 -5.47
CA GLU A 85 -15.80 5.16 -5.77
C GLU A 85 -14.80 5.85 -4.84
N PHE A 86 -14.78 5.48 -3.56
CA PHE A 86 -13.84 6.01 -2.58
C PHE A 86 -12.39 5.63 -2.91
N VAL A 87 -12.11 4.35 -3.20
CA VAL A 87 -10.75 3.88 -3.50
C VAL A 87 -10.22 4.35 -4.86
N LEU A 88 -11.12 4.64 -5.81
CA LEU A 88 -10.78 5.29 -7.08
C LEU A 88 -10.37 6.75 -6.86
N GLY A 89 -11.05 7.47 -5.96
CA GLY A 89 -10.71 8.86 -5.60
C GLY A 89 -9.41 8.99 -4.80
N MET A 90 -8.93 7.90 -4.20
CA MET A 90 -7.63 7.85 -3.53
C MET A 90 -6.50 7.76 -4.57
N THR A 91 -5.90 8.91 -4.91
CA THR A 91 -4.75 8.97 -5.84
C THR A 91 -3.44 8.94 -5.08
N GLY A 92 -2.49 8.11 -5.53
CA GLY A 92 -1.17 7.96 -4.89
C GLY A 92 -0.14 9.01 -5.30
N GLU A 93 -0.48 9.94 -6.21
CA GLU A 93 0.49 10.80 -6.91
C GLU A 93 1.30 11.68 -5.95
N LEU A 94 0.64 12.36 -5.03
CA LEU A 94 1.32 13.22 -4.05
C LEU A 94 2.26 12.42 -3.14
N VAL A 95 1.84 11.22 -2.73
CA VAL A 95 2.71 10.34 -1.93
C VAL A 95 3.88 9.80 -2.74
N ASP A 96 3.66 9.47 -4.02
CA ASP A 96 4.69 8.99 -4.92
C ASP A 96 5.76 10.07 -5.17
N ASP A 97 5.37 11.32 -5.36
CA ASP A 97 6.28 12.46 -5.49
C ASP A 97 7.10 12.68 -4.22
N VAL A 98 6.45 12.57 -3.06
CA VAL A 98 7.11 12.71 -1.78
C VAL A 98 8.07 11.55 -1.52
N LEU A 99 7.71 10.32 -1.89
CA LEU A 99 8.62 9.18 -1.81
C LEU A 99 9.87 9.41 -2.65
N ARG A 100 9.77 10.01 -3.85
CA ARG A 100 10.97 10.37 -4.64
C ARG A 100 11.85 11.37 -3.88
N GLN A 101 11.25 12.40 -3.29
CA GLN A 101 11.99 13.39 -2.50
C GLN A 101 12.66 12.78 -1.26
N VAL A 102 11.96 11.94 -0.50
CA VAL A 102 12.51 11.28 0.69
C VAL A 102 13.69 10.38 0.33
N ALA A 103 13.60 9.68 -0.80
CA ALA A 103 14.70 8.87 -1.32
C ALA A 103 15.98 9.69 -1.57
N ASP A 104 15.85 10.93 -2.07
CA ASP A 104 16.99 11.81 -2.30
C ASP A 104 17.74 12.19 -1.01
N PHE A 105 17.07 12.14 0.16
CA PHE A 105 17.65 12.48 1.46
C PHE A 105 18.06 11.28 2.32
N GLU A 106 17.19 10.28 2.47
CA GLU A 106 17.40 9.10 3.33
C GLU A 106 18.10 7.95 2.58
N GLY A 107 18.12 8.01 1.25
CA GLY A 107 18.45 6.88 0.39
C GLY A 107 17.27 5.92 0.20
N PHE A 108 17.45 4.99 -0.72
CA PHE A 108 16.43 4.02 -1.10
C PHE A 108 16.40 2.80 -0.18
N ALA A 109 15.35 1.99 -0.30
CA ALA A 109 15.25 0.72 0.42
C ALA A 109 16.38 -0.22 -0.04
N PRO A 110 17.21 -0.76 0.86
CA PRO A 110 18.18 -1.77 0.47
C PRO A 110 17.47 -3.00 -0.11
N ASP A 111 18.06 -3.65 -1.12
CA ASP A 111 17.53 -4.87 -1.74
C ASP A 111 17.13 -5.94 -0.72
N ALA A 112 17.95 -6.11 0.33
CA ALA A 112 17.71 -7.06 1.40
C ALA A 112 16.45 -6.74 2.24
N SER A 113 15.97 -5.50 2.19
CA SER A 113 14.75 -5.06 2.86
C SER A 113 13.49 -5.21 2.00
N VAL A 114 13.64 -5.49 0.70
CA VAL A 114 12.51 -5.67 -0.22
C VAL A 114 11.75 -6.95 0.15
N PRO A 115 10.49 -6.85 0.60
CA PRO A 115 9.72 -7.99 1.05
C PRO A 115 9.50 -9.01 -0.07
N LEU A 116 9.61 -10.31 0.25
CA LEU A 116 9.27 -11.38 -0.70
C LEU A 116 7.81 -11.22 -1.18
N GLY A 117 7.53 -11.40 -2.46
CA GLY A 117 6.15 -11.33 -2.99
C GLY A 117 5.51 -9.93 -3.00
N ILE A 118 6.29 -8.87 -2.78
CA ILE A 118 5.83 -7.51 -3.07
C ILE A 118 5.69 -7.34 -4.61
N PRO A 119 4.55 -6.85 -5.14
CA PRO A 119 4.31 -6.79 -6.58
C PRO A 119 5.16 -5.72 -7.27
N ALA A 120 5.69 -6.01 -8.46
CA ALA A 120 6.50 -5.07 -9.24
C ALA A 120 5.86 -3.67 -9.47
N SER A 121 4.53 -3.58 -9.44
CA SER A 121 3.79 -2.31 -9.51
C SER A 121 4.06 -1.38 -8.31
N HIS A 122 4.57 -1.90 -7.19
CA HIS A 122 4.94 -1.14 -6.00
C HIS A 122 6.34 -0.51 -6.16
N TRP A 123 6.52 0.24 -7.26
CA TRP A 123 7.82 0.72 -7.79
C TRP A 123 8.74 1.33 -6.71
N TRP A 124 8.17 1.96 -5.68
CA TRP A 124 8.89 2.60 -4.58
C TRP A 124 9.80 1.65 -3.78
N TRP A 125 9.60 0.33 -3.85
CA TRP A 125 10.53 -0.63 -3.24
C TRP A 125 11.81 -0.85 -4.05
N TRP A 126 11.82 -0.48 -5.33
CA TRP A 126 12.94 -0.69 -6.25
C TRP A 126 13.59 0.60 -6.71
N ALA A 127 13.01 1.74 -6.38
CA ALA A 127 13.57 3.03 -6.69
C ALA A 127 15.06 3.10 -6.24
N PRO A 128 15.95 3.75 -7.01
CA PRO A 128 15.66 4.47 -8.25
C PRO A 128 15.55 3.54 -9.46
N ASP A 129 15.87 2.26 -9.29
CA ASP A 129 15.89 1.26 -10.33
C ASP A 129 14.50 0.67 -10.60
N ALA A 130 14.42 -0.12 -11.67
CA ALA A 130 13.24 -0.92 -11.94
C ALA A 130 13.26 -2.23 -11.12
N PRO A 131 12.09 -2.82 -10.81
CA PRO A 131 12.04 -4.17 -10.27
C PRO A 131 12.85 -5.15 -11.13
N PRO A 132 13.68 -6.02 -10.51
CA PRO A 132 14.43 -7.02 -11.26
C PRO A 132 13.51 -7.86 -12.13
N ALA A 133 13.94 -8.26 -13.33
CA ALA A 133 13.12 -9.01 -14.28
C ALA A 133 12.47 -10.28 -13.66
N HIS A 134 13.18 -10.96 -12.76
CA HIS A 134 12.65 -12.15 -12.05
C HIS A 134 11.51 -11.86 -11.06
N ARG A 135 11.23 -10.58 -10.77
CA ARG A 135 10.13 -10.10 -9.93
C ARG A 135 9.06 -9.31 -10.70
N ALA A 136 9.31 -8.97 -11.97
CA ALA A 136 8.40 -8.20 -12.81
C ALA A 136 7.09 -8.95 -13.14
N ASP A 137 7.13 -10.30 -13.14
CA ASP A 137 6.04 -11.17 -13.63
C ASP A 137 5.29 -11.96 -12.53
N ARG A 138 5.39 -11.58 -11.25
CA ARG A 138 4.75 -12.29 -10.13
C ARG A 138 3.71 -11.46 -9.39
#